data_AF-A0A521CMK5-F1
#
_entry.id   AF-A0A521CMK5-F1
#
_cell.length_a   1.000
_cell.length_b   1.000
_cell.length_c   1.000
_cell.angle_alpha   90.00
_cell.angle_beta   90.00
_cell.angle_gamma   90.00
#
_symmetry.space_group_name_H-M   'P 1'
#
loop_
_entity.id
_entity.type
_entity.pdbx_description
1 polymer ?
#
loop_
_entity_poly.entity_id
_entity_poly.type
_entity_poly.pdbx_seq_one_letter_code
_entity_poly.pdbx_strand_id
1 'polypeptide(L)'
;METKSMPSVLHEYNFKSIEEFLDAVTHQKCSYYASHFLAVEEGELAQVDDSVQHSLQIFKTLDLSTEEHFFPVYRGGPDYVYKDWKLSPLARVLMLVDGDPTNVREIARKQTELIDRMLNHM
;
A
#
# COMPACT_ATOMS: atom_id res chain seq x y z
N MET A 1 -20.00 -55.79 -23.64
CA MET A 1 -20.06 -54.77 -22.57
C MET A 1 -19.00 -53.73 -22.89
N GLU A 2 -19.40 -52.62 -23.49
CA GLU A 2 -18.51 -51.49 -23.78
C GLU A 2 -18.55 -50.52 -22.61
N THR A 3 -17.41 -50.30 -21.97
CA THR A 3 -17.25 -49.29 -20.92
C THR A 3 -17.11 -47.91 -21.59
N LYS A 4 -18.19 -47.13 -21.59
CA LYS A 4 -18.15 -45.70 -21.92
C LYS A 4 -17.29 -44.98 -20.88
N SER A 5 -16.06 -44.63 -21.25
CA SER A 5 -15.25 -43.65 -20.54
C SER A 5 -15.96 -42.29 -20.61
N MET A 6 -16.33 -41.75 -19.45
CA MET A 6 -16.77 -40.35 -19.36
C MET A 6 -15.53 -39.44 -19.51
N PRO A 7 -15.60 -38.39 -20.33
CA PRO A 7 -14.58 -37.36 -20.33
C PRO A 7 -14.75 -36.56 -19.03
N SER A 8 -13.80 -36.71 -18.09
CA SER A 8 -13.67 -35.80 -16.97
C SER A 8 -13.15 -34.47 -17.51
N VAL A 9 -14.06 -33.58 -17.91
CA VAL A 9 -13.72 -32.18 -18.13
C VAL A 9 -13.47 -31.58 -16.75
N LEU A 10 -12.22 -31.67 -16.29
CA LEU A 10 -11.74 -30.80 -15.24
C LEU A 10 -11.87 -29.38 -15.81
N HIS A 11 -12.91 -28.66 -15.39
CA HIS A 11 -12.91 -27.23 -15.51
C HIS A 11 -11.66 -26.75 -14.78
N GLU A 12 -10.65 -26.31 -15.54
CA GLU A 12 -9.62 -25.42 -15.02
C GLU A 12 -10.38 -24.25 -14.41
N TYR A 13 -10.49 -24.24 -13.08
CA TYR A 13 -11.00 -23.10 -12.35
C TYR A 13 -10.16 -21.91 -12.79
N ASN A 14 -10.79 -20.90 -13.38
CA ASN A 14 -10.11 -19.71 -13.86
C ASN A 14 -9.68 -18.89 -12.64
N PHE A 15 -8.52 -19.23 -12.06
CA PHE A 15 -7.92 -18.62 -10.87
C PHE A 15 -7.81 -17.09 -10.98
N LYS A 16 -7.77 -16.57 -12.22
CA LYS A 16 -7.68 -15.14 -12.53
C LYS A 16 -8.79 -14.30 -11.90
N SER A 17 -10.04 -14.77 -11.90
CA SER A 17 -11.14 -13.98 -11.33
C SER A 17 -11.11 -13.92 -9.80
N ILE A 18 -10.54 -14.95 -9.17
CA ILE A 18 -10.31 -14.98 -7.72
C ILE A 18 -9.13 -14.08 -7.37
N GLU A 19 -8.05 -14.10 -8.15
CA GLU A 19 -6.91 -13.19 -8.00
C GLU A 19 -7.34 -11.73 -8.16
N GLU A 20 -8.09 -11.40 -9.21
CA GLU A 20 -8.62 -10.04 -9.44
C GLU A 20 -9.55 -9.59 -8.29
N PHE A 21 -10.32 -10.50 -7.70
CA PHE A 21 -11.15 -10.21 -6.53
C PHE A 21 -10.31 -9.97 -5.27
N LEU A 22 -9.30 -10.82 -5.02
CA LEU A 22 -8.38 -10.66 -3.89
C LEU A 22 -7.60 -9.35 -4.00
N ASP A 23 -7.15 -9.01 -5.21
CA ASP A 23 -6.56 -7.71 -5.50
C ASP A 23 -7.55 -6.60 -5.19
N ALA A 24 -8.78 -6.64 -5.71
CA ALA A 24 -9.77 -5.59 -5.46
C ALA A 24 -10.09 -5.41 -3.95
N VAL A 25 -10.17 -6.50 -3.19
CA VAL A 25 -10.38 -6.48 -1.74
C VAL A 25 -9.15 -5.91 -1.01
N THR A 26 -7.94 -6.22 -1.46
CA THR A 26 -6.70 -5.69 -0.89
C THR A 26 -6.54 -4.21 -1.20
N HIS A 27 -6.84 -3.80 -2.44
CA HIS A 27 -6.88 -2.40 -2.85
C HIS A 27 -7.92 -1.59 -2.06
N GLN A 28 -9.05 -2.18 -1.65
CA GLN A 28 -10.02 -1.52 -0.76
C GLN A 28 -9.44 -1.15 0.61
N LYS A 29 -8.41 -1.86 1.08
CA LYS A 29 -7.73 -1.52 2.33
C LYS A 29 -6.81 -0.29 2.18
N CYS A 30 -6.49 0.11 0.94
CA CYS A 30 -5.64 1.25 0.64
C CYS A 30 -6.46 2.47 0.21
N SER A 31 -6.99 3.18 1.20
CA SER A 31 -7.98 4.26 1.00
C SER A 31 -7.38 5.66 1.04
N TYR A 32 -6.09 5.80 1.34
CA TYR A 32 -5.45 7.11 1.55
C TYR A 32 -4.53 7.47 0.41
N TYR A 33 -4.76 8.62 -0.24
CA TYR A 33 -3.79 9.18 -1.18
C TYR A 33 -2.60 9.78 -0.41
N ALA A 34 -1.38 9.44 -0.81
CA ALA A 34 -0.15 9.94 -0.21
C ALA A 34 -0.03 11.46 -0.38
N SER A 35 -0.34 11.99 -1.56
CA SER A 35 -0.38 13.44 -1.83
C SER A 35 -1.30 14.20 -0.86
N HIS A 36 -2.55 13.74 -0.70
CA HIS A 36 -3.51 14.33 0.24
C HIS A 36 -3.04 14.24 1.68
N PHE A 37 -2.41 13.11 2.01
CA PHE A 37 -1.94 12.84 3.36
C PHE A 37 -0.76 13.74 3.75
N LEU A 38 0.19 13.96 2.83
CA LEU A 38 1.33 14.85 3.02
C LEU A 38 0.98 16.33 2.82
N ALA A 39 -0.27 16.65 2.45
CA ALA A 39 -0.73 18.00 2.12
C ALA A 39 0.13 18.69 1.05
N VAL A 40 0.69 17.90 0.14
CA VAL A 40 1.59 18.36 -0.91
C VAL A 40 0.79 18.92 -2.08
N GLU A 41 1.19 20.10 -2.56
CA GLU A 41 0.62 20.65 -3.78
C GLU A 41 1.09 19.88 -5.02
N GLU A 42 0.30 20.02 -6.07
CA GLU A 42 0.42 19.34 -7.35
C GLU A 42 1.82 19.45 -8.02
N GLY A 43 2.65 20.43 -7.60
CA GLY A 43 4.03 20.65 -8.05
C GLY A 43 5.13 19.95 -7.25
N GLU A 44 4.85 19.35 -6.09
CA GLU A 44 5.87 18.72 -5.24
C GLU A 44 5.71 17.20 -5.12
N LEU A 45 5.01 16.58 -6.07
CA LEU A 45 4.74 15.13 -6.10
C LEU A 45 6.01 14.25 -6.10
N ALA A 46 7.17 14.80 -6.46
CA ALA A 46 8.45 14.12 -6.29
C ALA A 46 8.74 13.79 -4.80
N GLN A 47 8.39 14.70 -3.88
CA GLN A 47 8.56 14.49 -2.44
C GLN A 47 7.65 13.35 -1.93
N VAL A 48 6.49 13.16 -2.56
CA VAL A 48 5.59 12.04 -2.27
C VAL A 48 6.25 10.72 -2.66
N ASP A 49 6.85 10.63 -3.85
CA ASP A 49 7.52 9.41 -4.29
C ASP A 49 8.72 9.08 -3.39
N ASP A 50 9.53 10.09 -3.04
CA ASP A 50 10.67 9.92 -2.12
C ASP A 50 10.23 9.39 -0.74
N SER A 51 9.16 9.97 -0.18
CA SER A 51 8.61 9.54 1.11
C SER A 51 8.08 8.10 1.06
N VAL A 52 7.42 7.73 -0.05
CA VAL A 52 6.95 6.37 -0.28
C VAL A 52 8.12 5.40 -0.46
N GLN A 53 9.15 5.76 -1.23
CA GLN A 53 10.34 4.93 -1.41
C GLN A 53 11.04 4.68 -0.07
N HIS A 54 11.13 5.69 0.79
CA HIS A 54 11.72 5.53 2.11
C HIS A 54 10.91 4.56 2.99
N SER A 55 9.59 4.73 3.03
CA SER A 55 8.71 3.82 3.75
C SER A 55 8.76 2.39 3.21
N LEU A 56 8.85 2.21 1.89
CA LEU A 56 9.05 0.89 1.27
C LEU A 56 10.34 0.21 1.76
N GLN A 57 11.42 0.96 2.01
CA GLN A 57 12.62 0.39 2.61
C GLN A 57 12.41 -0.04 4.06
N ILE A 58 11.65 0.72 4.85
CA ILE A 58 11.29 0.32 6.23
C ILE A 58 10.47 -0.97 6.22
N PHE A 59 9.50 -1.11 5.32
CA PHE A 59 8.72 -2.35 5.23
C PHE A 59 9.61 -3.55 4.88
N LYS A 60 10.56 -3.37 3.97
CA LYS A 60 11.54 -4.41 3.62
C LYS A 60 12.44 -4.79 4.81
N THR A 61 12.90 -3.83 5.62
CA THR A 61 13.73 -4.13 6.80
C THR A 61 12.96 -4.84 7.91
N LEU A 62 11.64 -4.61 7.98
CA LEU A 62 10.74 -5.26 8.94
C LEU A 62 10.14 -6.58 8.43
N ASP A 63 10.54 -7.06 7.24
CA ASP A 63 9.97 -8.24 6.58
C ASP A 63 8.44 -8.18 6.42
N LEU A 64 7.92 -6.97 6.17
CA LEU A 64 6.51 -6.71 5.92
C LEU A 64 6.23 -6.69 4.41
N SER A 65 5.09 -7.27 4.00
CA SER A 65 4.64 -7.19 2.61
C SER A 65 4.41 -5.73 2.18
N THR A 66 4.97 -5.33 1.04
CA THR A 66 4.74 -3.97 0.50
C THR A 66 3.53 -3.91 -0.44
N GLU A 67 3.21 -5.04 -1.07
CA GLU A 67 2.16 -5.15 -2.09
C GLU A 67 0.77 -4.89 -1.51
N GLU A 68 0.55 -5.17 -0.23
CA GLU A 68 -0.75 -4.94 0.43
C GLU A 68 -0.91 -3.51 0.98
N HIS A 69 0.10 -2.65 0.79
CA HIS A 69 0.27 -1.43 1.57
C HIS A 69 0.59 -0.19 0.75
N PHE A 70 1.21 -0.35 -0.43
CA PHE A 70 1.57 0.74 -1.32
C PHE A 70 1.13 0.45 -2.75
N PHE A 71 0.21 1.26 -3.27
CA PHE A 71 -0.35 1.07 -4.60
C PHE A 71 -0.13 2.31 -5.46
N PRO A 72 0.65 2.23 -6.54
CA PRO A 72 0.81 3.36 -7.44
C PRO A 72 -0.50 3.59 -8.20
N VAL A 73 -0.92 4.85 -8.27
CA VAL A 73 -2.12 5.28 -9.00
C VAL A 73 -1.78 6.48 -9.87
N TYR A 74 -2.38 6.55 -11.05
CA TYR A 74 -2.21 7.69 -11.95
C TYR A 74 -3.47 8.55 -11.90
N ARG A 75 -3.29 9.84 -11.63
CA ARG A 75 -4.37 10.82 -11.50
C ARG A 75 -4.25 11.87 -12.60
N GLY A 76 -5.38 12.28 -13.15
CA GLY A 76 -5.45 13.41 -14.06
C GLY A 76 -5.63 14.72 -13.29
N GLY A 77 -4.72 15.66 -13.52
CA GLY A 77 -4.91 17.08 -13.22
C GLY A 77 -5.45 17.84 -14.44
N PRO A 78 -5.60 19.17 -14.34
CA PRO A 78 -6.15 20.00 -15.43
C PRO A 78 -5.41 19.84 -16.77
N ASP A 79 -4.09 19.74 -16.74
CA ASP A 79 -3.24 19.73 -17.95
C ASP A 79 -2.21 18.59 -17.99
N TYR A 80 -2.21 17.68 -17.01
CA TYR A 80 -1.21 16.62 -16.92
C TYR A 80 -1.71 15.39 -16.17
N VAL A 81 -1.03 14.26 -16.40
CA VAL A 81 -1.21 13.04 -15.60
C VAL A 81 -0.02 12.92 -14.67
N TYR A 82 -0.29 12.63 -13.41
CA TYR A 82 0.75 12.42 -12.41
C TYR A 82 0.57 11.11 -11.66
N LYS A 83 1.69 10.58 -11.17
CA LYS A 83 1.73 9.42 -10.29
C LYS A 83 1.50 9.89 -8.85
N ASP A 84 0.64 9.17 -8.16
CA ASP A 84 0.39 9.28 -6.72
C ASP A 84 0.38 7.85 -6.15
N TRP A 85 0.18 7.72 -4.84
CA TRP A 85 0.16 6.43 -4.16
C TRP A 85 -1.06 6.31 -3.27
N LYS A 86 -1.74 5.16 -3.33
CA LYS A 86 -2.72 4.74 -2.34
C LYS A 86 -2.04 3.93 -1.26
N LEU A 87 -2.35 4.25 -0.02
CA LEU A 87 -1.71 3.72 1.18
C LEU A 87 -2.72 2.99 2.06
N SER A 88 -2.31 1.89 2.67
CA SER A 88 -3.02 1.28 3.78
C SER A 88 -2.95 2.16 5.04
N PRO A 89 -3.79 1.94 6.07
CA PRO A 89 -3.65 2.61 7.36
C PRO A 89 -2.23 2.45 7.95
N LEU A 90 -1.65 1.25 7.84
CA LEU A 90 -0.31 0.97 8.36
C LEU A 90 0.79 1.71 7.58
N ALA A 91 0.73 1.71 6.25
CA ALA A 91 1.67 2.45 5.41
C ALA A 91 1.62 3.95 5.70
N ARG A 92 0.40 4.51 5.85
CA ARG A 92 0.20 5.91 6.23
C ARG A 92 0.80 6.24 7.60
N VAL A 93 0.60 5.37 8.58
CA VAL A 93 1.16 5.47 9.94
C VAL A 93 2.69 5.42 9.92
N LEU A 94 3.28 4.55 9.10
CA LEU A 94 4.74 4.47 8.98
C LEU A 94 5.33 5.65 8.17
N MET A 95 4.61 6.17 7.18
CA MET A 95 4.99 7.42 6.50
C MET A 95 4.97 8.63 7.45
N LEU A 96 4.18 8.64 8.53
CA LEU A 96 4.25 9.68 9.58
C LEU A 96 5.50 9.59 10.44
N VAL A 97 5.99 8.37 10.58
CA VAL A 97 7.07 8.03 11.50
C VAL A 97 8.41 8.50 10.94
N ASP A 98 8.51 8.69 9.62
CA ASP A 98 9.68 9.33 8.99
C ASP A 98 9.53 10.84 8.82
N GLY A 99 10.19 11.56 9.72
CA GLY A 99 10.95 12.74 9.32
C GLY A 99 12.43 12.33 9.29
N ASP A 100 13.14 12.70 8.23
CA ASP A 100 14.60 12.66 8.06
C ASP A 100 15.36 11.48 8.77
N PRO A 101 15.89 10.50 8.02
CA PRO A 101 16.62 9.35 8.58
C PRO A 101 17.89 9.71 9.37
N THR A 102 18.33 10.97 9.35
CA THR A 102 19.42 11.44 10.23
C THR A 102 19.01 11.60 11.70
N ASN A 103 17.70 11.65 12.03
CA ASN A 103 17.20 11.88 13.38
C ASN A 103 16.45 10.68 13.99
N VAL A 104 17.17 9.56 14.14
CA VAL A 104 16.69 8.28 14.68
C VAL A 104 15.96 8.40 16.04
N ARG A 105 16.33 9.36 16.90
CA ARG A 105 15.65 9.59 18.19
C ARG A 105 14.25 10.15 18.04
N GLU A 106 14.05 11.06 17.09
CA GLU A 106 12.75 11.67 16.86
C GLU A 106 11.78 10.66 16.21
N ILE A 107 12.30 9.85 15.29
CA ILE A 107 11.60 8.70 14.68
C ILE A 107 11.13 7.73 15.78
N ALA A 108 12.03 7.30 16.66
CA ALA A 108 11.69 6.39 17.76
C ALA A 108 10.63 6.97 18.71
N ARG A 109 10.70 8.27 19.02
CA ARG A 109 9.67 8.94 19.84
C ARG A 109 8.30 8.95 19.15
N LYS A 110 8.26 9.31 17.86
CA LYS A 110 7.03 9.33 17.04
C LYS A 110 6.44 7.92 16.91
N GLN A 111 7.27 6.90 16.74
CA GLN A 111 6.84 5.50 16.73
C GLN A 111 6.20 5.08 18.05
N THR A 112 6.84 5.39 19.18
CA THR A 112 6.30 5.07 20.50
C THR A 112 4.97 5.78 20.76
N GLU A 113 4.88 7.09 20.48
CA GLU A 113 3.62 7.84 20.65
C GLU A 113 2.48 7.31 19.78
N LEU A 114 2.80 6.82 18.59
CA LEU A 114 1.82 6.26 17.66
C LEU A 114 1.35 4.87 18.09
N ILE A 115 2.29 4.01 18.52
CA ILE A 115 1.98 2.70 19.11
C ILE A 115 1.11 2.88 20.35
N ASP A 116 1.47 3.80 21.25
CA ASP A 116 0.68 4.07 22.46
C ASP A 116 -0.75 4.52 22.12
N ARG A 117 -0.93 5.36 21.09
CA ARG A 117 -2.27 5.78 20.65
C ARG A 117 -3.07 4.64 20.03
N MET A 118 -2.42 3.76 19.27
CA MET A 118 -3.08 2.60 18.67
C MET A 118 -3.50 1.58 19.73
N LEU A 119 -2.66 1.36 20.75
CA LEU A 119 -2.95 0.45 21.86
C LEU A 119 -4.02 1.00 22.81
N ASN A 120 -4.06 2.31 23.02
CA ASN A 120 -5.06 2.96 23.89
C ASN A 120 -6.43 3.17 23.23
N HIS A 121 -6.57 2.85 21.93
CA HIS A 121 -7.85 2.88 21.20
C HIS A 121 -8.40 1.49 20.85
N MET A 122 -7.80 0.42 21.39
CA MET A 122 -8.38 -0.93 21.42
C MET A 122 -9.14 -1.20 22.72
#